data_AF-A0A1V1NTP5-F1
#
_entry.id   AF-A0A1V1NTP5-F1
#
_cell.length_a   1.000
_cell.length_b   1.000
_cell.length_c   1.000
_cell.angle_alpha   90.00
_cell.angle_beta   90.00
_cell.angle_gamma   90.00
#
_symmetry.space_group_name_H-M   'P 1'
#
loop_
_entity.id
_entity.type
_entity.pdbx_description
1 polymer ?
#
loop_
_entity_poly.entity_id
_entity_poly.type
_entity_poly.pdbx_seq_one_letter_code
_entity_poly.pdbx_strand_id
1 'polypeptide(L)'
;TKEAHLCHVIIASSDGYFMNRIYNDSKLTKTSDFFEVNYLSKKDVQYWLTHLEQESGISAFTLTDKQIEMIWKYLSGSMFDISSVLAKLIPRAKNKCVETKNIKKEIDRLITINCGKFEHYIQLHKQKFKLFQQILIIHEKKNIFF
;
A
#
# COMPACT_ATOMS: atom_id res chain seq x y z
N THR A 1 41.51 25.24 -2.93
CA THR A 1 40.49 25.41 -1.87
C THR A 1 39.51 24.27 -2.01
N LYS A 2 39.54 23.26 -1.13
CA LYS A 2 38.54 22.18 -1.15
C LYS A 2 37.36 22.65 -0.32
N GLU A 3 36.35 23.21 -0.96
CA GLU A 3 35.10 23.51 -0.29
C GLU A 3 34.42 22.19 0.11
N ALA A 4 34.14 22.04 1.39
CA ALA A 4 33.31 20.95 1.89
C ALA A 4 31.86 21.30 1.57
N HIS A 5 31.36 20.83 0.43
CA HIS A 5 29.93 20.90 0.15
C HIS A 5 29.24 19.87 1.04
N LEU A 6 28.67 20.34 2.15
CA LEU A 6 27.77 19.55 2.97
C LEU A 6 26.57 19.15 2.10
N CYS A 7 26.41 17.85 1.87
CA CYS A 7 25.31 17.29 1.12
C CYS A 7 24.45 16.46 2.07
N HIS A 8 23.18 16.83 2.20
CA HIS A 8 22.18 15.98 2.83
C HIS A 8 21.60 15.04 1.78
N VAL A 9 21.74 13.73 2.00
CA VAL A 9 21.26 12.70 1.09
C VAL A 9 20.10 11.98 1.76
N ILE A 10 18.98 11.86 1.04
CA ILE A 10 17.85 11.02 1.43
C ILE A 10 17.78 9.87 0.43
N ILE A 11 17.79 8.63 0.95
CA ILE A 11 17.65 7.41 0.16
C ILE A 11 16.33 6.74 0.57
N ALA A 12 15.44 6.53 -0.40
CA ALA A 12 14.18 5.83 -0.20
C ALA A 12 14.07 4.63 -1.14
N SER A 13 13.71 3.47 -0.60
CA SER A 13 13.47 2.26 -1.38
C SER A 13 12.43 1.39 -0.68
N SER A 14 11.65 0.65 -1.47
CA SER A 14 10.72 -0.37 -0.96
C SER A 14 11.41 -1.70 -0.62
N ASP A 15 12.70 -1.86 -1.00
CA ASP A 15 13.48 -3.04 -0.69
C ASP A 15 14.26 -2.84 0.62
N GLY A 16 13.70 -3.37 1.71
CA GLY A 16 14.31 -3.30 3.03
C GLY A 16 15.65 -4.02 3.13
N TYR A 17 15.86 -5.10 2.36
CA TYR A 17 17.15 -5.81 2.36
C TYR A 17 18.24 -4.97 1.71
N PHE A 18 17.93 -4.35 0.57
CA PHE A 18 18.83 -3.41 -0.10
C PHE A 18 19.19 -2.23 0.81
N MET A 19 18.20 -1.62 1.45
CA MET A 19 18.42 -0.51 2.38
C MET A 19 19.27 -0.92 3.59
N ASN A 20 19.01 -2.09 4.16
CA ASN A 20 19.80 -2.62 5.27
C ASN A 20 21.26 -2.88 4.88
N ARG A 21 21.50 -3.39 3.67
CA ARG A 21 22.86 -3.56 3.15
C ARG A 21 23.59 -2.24 2.97
N ILE A 22 22.97 -1.26 2.32
CA ILE A 22 23.58 0.08 2.17
C ILE A 22 23.92 0.68 3.53
N TYR A 23 22.97 0.61 4.47
CA TYR A 23 23.12 1.21 5.79
C TYR A 23 24.28 0.59 6.59
N ASN A 24 24.36 -0.74 6.63
CA ASN A 24 25.40 -1.45 7.37
C ASN A 24 26.76 -1.47 6.67
N ASP A 25 26.79 -1.75 5.36
CA ASP A 25 28.03 -1.93 4.60
C ASP A 25 28.76 -0.59 4.36
N SER A 26 28.03 0.53 4.32
CA SER A 26 28.59 1.85 3.98
C SER A 26 28.96 2.73 5.19
N LYS A 27 29.03 2.17 6.40
CA LYS A 27 29.29 2.89 7.66
C LYS A 27 28.29 4.03 7.96
N LEU A 28 27.11 4.00 7.36
CA LEU A 28 26.07 5.02 7.56
C LEU A 28 25.46 4.98 8.96
N THR A 29 25.64 3.87 9.67
CA THR A 29 25.26 3.70 11.09
C THR A 29 25.79 4.80 12.03
N LYS A 30 26.84 5.54 11.64
CA LYS A 30 27.42 6.64 12.44
C LYS A 30 27.01 8.03 11.97
N THR A 31 26.47 8.16 10.75
CA THR A 31 26.30 9.44 10.05
C THR A 31 24.88 9.64 9.52
N SER A 32 24.00 8.68 9.72
CA SER A 32 22.66 8.67 9.15
C SER A 32 21.69 7.92 10.05
N ASP A 33 20.42 8.30 9.98
CA ASP A 33 19.33 7.63 10.67
C ASP A 33 18.57 6.72 9.70
N PHE A 34 18.04 5.62 10.22
CA PHE A 34 17.25 4.66 9.47
C PHE A 34 15.79 4.75 9.88
N PHE A 35 14.91 5.04 8.93
CA PHE A 35 13.48 5.19 9.16
C PHE A 35 12.69 4.20 8.32
N GLU A 36 11.80 3.47 8.97
CA GLU A 36 10.77 2.68 8.29
C GLU A 36 9.54 3.56 8.05
N VAL A 37 9.13 3.66 6.79
CA VAL A 37 7.85 4.27 6.41
C VAL A 37 6.87 3.14 6.13
N ASN A 38 6.02 2.85 7.12
CA ASN A 38 5.00 1.81 7.00
C ASN A 38 3.68 2.41 6.47
N TYR A 39 2.70 1.54 6.24
CA TYR A 39 1.34 1.93 5.90
C TYR A 39 0.68 2.68 7.06
N LEU A 40 -0.29 3.52 6.71
CA LEU A 40 -1.04 4.30 7.69
C LEU A 40 -1.84 3.38 8.62
N SER A 41 -1.96 3.79 9.89
CA SER A 41 -2.85 3.11 10.82
C SER A 41 -4.31 3.34 10.42
N LYS A 42 -5.23 2.51 10.94
CA LYS A 42 -6.68 2.71 10.71
C LYS A 42 -7.12 4.12 11.11
N LYS A 43 -6.63 4.59 12.26
CA LYS A 43 -6.97 5.91 12.80
C LYS A 43 -6.49 7.02 11.87
N ASP A 44 -5.29 6.90 11.32
CA ASP A 44 -4.73 7.89 10.40
C ASP A 44 -5.47 7.89 9.07
N VAL A 45 -5.84 6.72 8.54
CA VAL A 45 -6.69 6.63 7.33
C VAL A 45 -8.06 7.26 7.56
N GLN A 46 -8.70 6.97 8.70
CA GLN A 46 -9.98 7.58 9.04
C GLN A 46 -9.87 9.10 9.16
N TYR A 47 -8.83 9.61 9.83
CA TYR A 47 -8.57 11.04 9.93
C TYR A 47 -8.36 11.66 8.55
N TRP A 48 -7.46 11.09 7.76
CA TRP A 48 -7.13 11.56 6.41
C TRP A 48 -8.38 11.63 5.52
N LEU A 49 -9.14 10.55 5.44
CA LEU A 49 -10.30 10.47 4.55
C LEU A 49 -11.49 11.31 5.02
N THR A 50 -11.53 11.70 6.30
CA THR A 50 -12.49 12.68 6.83
C THR A 50 -12.08 14.12 6.50
N HIS A 51 -10.78 14.38 6.36
CA HIS A 51 -10.19 15.71 6.13
C HIS A 51 -9.50 15.82 4.76
N LEU A 52 -10.15 15.31 3.71
CA LEU A 52 -9.58 15.22 2.35
C LEU A 52 -9.12 16.55 1.77
N GLU A 53 -9.81 17.65 2.09
CA GLU A 53 -9.43 18.98 1.61
C GLU A 53 -8.12 19.45 2.26
N GLN A 54 -7.98 19.25 3.57
CA GLN A 54 -6.80 19.66 4.34
C GLN A 54 -5.58 18.81 4.02
N GLU A 55 -5.77 17.49 3.99
CA GLU A 55 -4.66 16.52 3.89
C GLU A 55 -4.30 16.19 2.43
N SER A 56 -5.16 16.50 1.46
CA SER A 56 -4.93 16.13 0.06
C SER A 56 -5.40 17.17 -0.96
N GLY A 57 -5.94 18.31 -0.53
CA GLY A 57 -6.47 19.33 -1.44
C GLY A 57 -7.68 18.88 -2.26
N ILE A 58 -8.33 17.78 -1.88
CA ILE A 58 -9.48 17.24 -2.62
C ILE A 58 -10.76 17.84 -2.06
N SER A 59 -11.27 18.87 -2.72
CA SER A 59 -12.56 19.51 -2.39
C SER A 59 -13.72 19.06 -3.29
N ALA A 60 -13.44 18.18 -4.26
CA ALA A 60 -14.42 17.68 -5.23
C ALA A 60 -15.54 16.86 -4.58
N PHE A 61 -15.26 16.17 -3.48
CA PHE A 61 -16.23 15.38 -2.74
C PHE A 61 -15.82 15.15 -1.28
N THR A 62 -16.78 14.81 -0.44
CA THR A 62 -16.55 14.23 0.88
C THR A 62 -16.94 12.75 0.88
N LEU A 63 -16.43 12.00 1.85
CA LEU A 63 -16.73 10.59 2.04
C LEU A 63 -17.57 10.41 3.31
N THR A 64 -18.50 9.47 3.26
CA THR A 64 -19.25 9.03 4.46
C THR A 64 -18.43 7.98 5.24
N ASP A 65 -18.67 7.84 6.55
CA ASP A 65 -17.99 6.84 7.38
C ASP A 65 -18.06 5.42 6.79
N LYS A 66 -19.20 5.04 6.20
CA LYS A 66 -19.38 3.74 5.54
C LYS A 66 -18.46 3.57 4.33
N GLN A 67 -18.20 4.65 3.58
CA GLN A 67 -17.29 4.63 2.44
C GLN A 67 -15.83 4.57 2.90
N ILE A 68 -15.48 5.30 3.96
CA ILE A 68 -14.16 5.27 4.59
C ILE A 68 -13.84 3.86 5.12
N GLU A 69 -14.78 3.24 5.85
CA GLU A 69 -14.62 1.86 6.32
C GLU A 69 -14.50 0.85 5.18
N MET A 70 -15.21 1.07 4.06
CA MET A 70 -15.06 0.22 2.88
C MET A 70 -13.68 0.36 2.26
N ILE A 71 -13.16 1.59 2.12
CA ILE A 71 -11.81 1.84 1.60
C ILE A 71 -10.77 1.17 2.51
N TRP A 72 -10.87 1.37 3.83
CA TRP A 72 -9.99 0.72 4.81
C TRP A 72 -10.06 -0.81 4.70
N LYS A 73 -11.25 -1.39 4.62
CA LYS A 73 -11.44 -2.86 4.55
C LYS A 73 -10.68 -3.50 3.39
N TYR A 74 -10.61 -2.84 2.24
CA TYR A 74 -10.00 -3.42 1.04
C TYR A 74 -8.58 -2.95 0.77
N LEU A 75 -8.23 -1.71 1.13
CA LEU A 75 -6.94 -1.10 0.81
C LEU A 75 -6.04 -0.92 2.04
N SER A 76 -6.58 -1.14 3.25
CA SER A 76 -5.87 -0.94 4.52
C SER A 76 -5.22 0.45 4.57
N GLY A 77 -3.96 0.55 5.01
CA GLY A 77 -3.21 1.80 5.08
C GLY A 77 -2.39 2.15 3.84
N SER A 78 -2.65 1.51 2.69
CA SER A 78 -1.89 1.75 1.45
C SER A 78 -2.22 3.13 0.89
N MET A 79 -1.40 4.14 1.22
CA MET A 79 -1.55 5.50 0.73
C MET A 79 -1.59 5.57 -0.80
N PHE A 80 -0.77 4.75 -1.47
CA PHE A 80 -0.69 4.71 -2.91
C PHE A 80 -2.01 4.20 -3.54
N ASP A 81 -2.54 3.07 -3.06
CA ASP A 81 -3.79 2.53 -3.60
C ASP A 81 -4.99 3.42 -3.29
N ILE A 82 -5.06 3.97 -2.07
CA ILE A 82 -6.10 4.91 -1.67
C ILE A 82 -6.07 6.14 -2.57
N SER A 83 -4.90 6.77 -2.74
CA SER A 83 -4.76 7.96 -3.59
C SER A 83 -5.14 7.69 -5.04
N SER A 84 -4.76 6.51 -5.55
CA SER A 84 -5.14 6.05 -6.90
C SER A 84 -6.65 5.94 -7.06
N VAL A 85 -7.36 5.37 -6.06
CA VAL A 85 -8.82 5.31 -6.06
C VAL A 85 -9.41 6.72 -6.00
N LEU A 86 -8.99 7.57 -5.04
CA LEU A 86 -9.50 8.93 -4.88
C LEU A 86 -9.39 9.73 -6.18
N ALA A 87 -8.24 9.68 -6.86
CA ALA A 87 -8.02 10.37 -8.14
C ALA A 87 -9.01 9.92 -9.23
N LYS A 88 -9.40 8.65 -9.27
CA LYS A 88 -10.40 8.13 -10.23
C LYS A 88 -11.84 8.52 -9.86
N LEU A 89 -12.09 8.91 -8.62
CA LEU A 89 -13.41 9.36 -8.16
C LEU A 89 -13.66 10.84 -8.44
N ILE A 90 -12.61 11.68 -8.49
CA ILE A 90 -12.72 13.12 -8.80
C ILE A 90 -13.63 13.41 -10.01
N PRO A 91 -13.42 12.83 -11.21
CA PRO A 91 -14.28 13.11 -12.37
C PRO A 91 -15.71 12.56 -12.26
N ARG A 92 -15.99 11.74 -11.23
CA ARG A 92 -17.32 11.14 -10.99
C ARG A 92 -18.07 11.82 -9.84
N ALA A 93 -17.45 12.81 -9.22
CA ALA A 93 -18.07 13.57 -8.14
C ALA A 93 -19.21 14.44 -8.69
N LYS A 94 -20.33 14.45 -7.97
CA LYS A 94 -21.50 15.30 -8.26
C LYS A 94 -21.99 15.89 -6.96
N ASN A 95 -22.23 17.20 -6.94
CA ASN A 95 -22.73 17.91 -5.76
C ASN A 95 -21.91 17.63 -4.47
N LYS A 96 -20.58 17.64 -4.58
CA LYS A 96 -19.64 17.31 -3.49
C LYS A 96 -19.77 15.89 -2.91
N CYS A 97 -20.37 14.96 -3.65
CA CYS A 97 -20.54 13.58 -3.23
C CYS A 97 -20.07 12.60 -4.31
N VAL A 98 -19.74 11.38 -3.89
CA VAL A 98 -19.46 10.24 -4.78
C VAL A 98 -20.32 9.06 -4.37
N GLU A 99 -20.96 8.42 -5.34
CA GLU A 99 -21.77 7.23 -5.07
C GLU A 99 -20.88 6.04 -4.67
N THR A 100 -21.28 5.29 -3.63
CA THR A 100 -20.55 4.13 -3.12
C THR A 100 -20.24 3.08 -4.20
N LYS A 101 -21.14 2.91 -5.18
CA LYS A 101 -20.92 2.00 -6.32
C LYS A 101 -19.68 2.36 -7.15
N ASN A 102 -19.34 3.64 -7.27
CA ASN A 102 -18.18 4.10 -8.03
C ASN A 102 -16.88 3.79 -7.28
N ILE A 103 -16.90 3.90 -5.95
CA ILE A 103 -15.78 3.51 -5.08
C ILE A 103 -15.56 1.99 -5.18
N LYS A 104 -16.63 1.22 -5.00
CA LYS A 104 -16.58 -0.24 -5.09
C LYS A 104 -16.05 -0.70 -6.46
N LYS A 105 -16.50 -0.07 -7.54
CA LYS A 105 -16.03 -0.37 -8.89
C LYS A 105 -14.51 -0.20 -9.05
N GLU A 106 -13.92 0.85 -8.48
CA GLU A 106 -12.47 1.03 -8.54
C GLU A 106 -11.71 0.04 -7.65
N ILE A 107 -12.25 -0.31 -6.48
CA ILE A 107 -11.69 -1.36 -5.63
C ILE A 107 -11.73 -2.72 -6.36
N ASP A 108 -12.87 -3.09 -6.93
CA ASP A 108 -13.05 -4.34 -7.69
C ASP A 108 -12.09 -4.40 -8.89
N ARG A 109 -11.82 -3.26 -9.54
CA ARG A 109 -10.81 -3.14 -10.61
C ARG A 109 -9.40 -3.45 -10.09
N LEU A 110 -9.01 -2.93 -8.93
CA LEU A 110 -7.71 -3.23 -8.31
C LEU A 110 -7.59 -4.71 -7.93
N ILE A 111 -8.65 -5.29 -7.35
CA ILE A 111 -8.71 -6.71 -7.03
C ILE A 111 -8.49 -7.54 -8.30
N THR A 112 -9.22 -7.24 -9.37
CA THR A 112 -9.12 -7.95 -10.66
C THR A 112 -7.68 -7.91 -11.21
N ILE A 113 -7.04 -6.74 -11.18
CA ILE A 113 -5.65 -6.59 -11.64
C ILE A 113 -4.69 -7.45 -10.80
N ASN A 114 -4.84 -7.43 -9.48
CA ASN A 114 -3.97 -8.18 -8.59
C ASN A 114 -4.20 -9.70 -8.72
N CYS A 115 -5.44 -10.16 -8.85
CA CYS A 115 -5.74 -11.55 -9.19
C CYS A 115 -5.06 -11.98 -10.50
N GLY A 116 -5.15 -11.17 -11.55
CA GLY A 116 -4.47 -11.45 -12.82
C GLY A 116 -2.95 -11.53 -12.70
N LYS A 117 -2.32 -10.68 -11.87
CA LYS A 117 -0.88 -10.78 -11.57
C LYS A 117 -0.53 -12.10 -10.87
N PHE A 118 -1.35 -12.53 -9.91
CA PHE A 118 -1.14 -13.82 -9.24
C PHE A 118 -1.27 -14.99 -10.21
N GLU A 119 -2.31 -15.01 -11.04
CA GLU A 119 -2.50 -16.04 -12.06
C GLU A 119 -1.30 -16.12 -13.01
N HIS A 120 -0.81 -14.97 -13.47
CA HIS A 120 0.39 -14.90 -14.30
C HIS A 120 1.62 -15.48 -13.58
N TYR A 121 1.85 -15.09 -12.32
CA TYR A 121 2.98 -15.60 -11.54
C TYR A 121 2.91 -17.11 -11.30
N ILE A 122 1.72 -17.65 -11.04
CA ILE A 122 1.48 -19.09 -10.88
C ILE A 122 1.88 -19.84 -12.15
N GLN A 123 1.57 -19.28 -13.33
CA GLN A 123 1.90 -19.89 -14.61
C GLN A 123 3.42 -19.95 -14.87
N LEU A 124 4.18 -18.95 -14.39
CA LEU A 124 5.65 -18.92 -14.50
C LEU A 124 6.33 -19.95 -13.59
N HIS A 125 5.71 -20.28 -12.45
CA HIS A 125 6.31 -21.13 -11.41
C HIS A 125 5.42 -22.31 -10.99
N LYS A 126 4.84 -23.02 -11.97
CA LYS A 126 3.89 -24.14 -11.76
C LYS A 126 4.38 -25.19 -10.74
N GLN A 127 5.66 -25.55 -10.78
CA GLN A 127 6.22 -26.54 -9.84
C GLN A 127 6.23 -26.04 -8.39
N LYS A 128 6.68 -24.80 -8.16
CA LYS A 128 6.66 -24.18 -6.83
C LYS A 128 5.23 -24.04 -6.31
N PHE A 129 4.29 -23.65 -7.18
CA PHE A 129 2.89 -23.55 -6.80
C PHE A 129 2.30 -24.90 -6.37
N LYS A 130 2.54 -25.97 -7.13
CA LYS A 130 2.14 -27.34 -6.74
C LYS A 130 2.73 -27.76 -5.40
N LEU A 131 4.00 -27.45 -5.16
CA LEU A 131 4.64 -27.72 -3.87
C LEU A 131 3.96 -26.98 -2.72
N PHE A 132 3.66 -25.69 -2.89
CA PHE A 132 2.92 -24.93 -1.86
C PHE A 132 1.52 -25.48 -1.61
N GLN A 133 0.80 -25.93 -2.65
CA GLN A 133 -0.48 -26.62 -2.48
C GLN A 133 -0.33 -27.91 -1.66
N GLN A 134 0.71 -28.70 -1.91
CA GLN A 134 0.98 -29.91 -1.11
C GLN A 134 1.31 -29.57 0.35
N ILE A 135 2.12 -28.53 0.59
CA ILE A 135 2.43 -28.05 1.93
C ILE A 135 1.15 -27.63 2.66
N LEU A 136 0.26 -26.89 1.99
CA LEU A 136 -1.03 -26.46 2.56
C LEU A 136 -1.92 -27.67 2.92
N ILE A 137 -2.06 -28.63 2.01
CA ILE A 137 -2.87 -29.84 2.24
C ILE A 137 -2.33 -30.65 3.43
N ILE A 138 -1.00 -30.79 3.54
CA ILE A 138 -0.39 -31.49 4.67
C ILE A 138 -0.63 -30.73 5.97
N HIS A 139 -0.57 -29.40 5.94
CA HIS A 139 -0.82 -28.55 7.08
C HIS A 139 -2.28 -28.68 7.59
N GLU A 140 -3.27 -28.53 6.70
CA GLU A 140 -4.69 -28.66 7.04
C GLU A 140 -5.04 -30.03 7.61
N LYS A 141 -4.43 -31.11 7.10
CA LYS A 141 -4.63 -32.47 7.61
C LYS A 141 -4.03 -32.70 8.99
N LYS A 142 -3.01 -31.93 9.36
CA LYS A 142 -2.24 -32.18 10.57
C LYS A 142 -2.82 -31.51 11.81
N ASN A 143 -3.54 -30.39 11.72
CA ASN A 143 -3.99 -29.62 12.91
C ASN A 143 -2.86 -29.42 13.95
N ILE A 144 -1.60 -29.47 13.51
CA ILE A 144 -0.43 -29.35 14.38
C ILE A 144 -0.01 -27.89 14.25
N PHE A 145 -0.04 -27.18 15.39
CA PHE A 145 0.09 -25.73 15.59
C PHE A 145 -1.23 -24.94 15.67
N PHE A 146 -2.12 -25.37 16.57
CA PHE A 146 -2.84 -24.46 17.48
C PHE A 146 -2.89 -25.09 18.86
#